data_AF-A0A9E5HQG4-F1
#
_entry.id   AF-A0A9E5HQG4-F1
#
_cell.length_a   1.000
_cell.length_b   1.000
_cell.length_c   1.000
_cell.angle_alpha   90.00
_cell.angle_beta   90.00
_cell.angle_gamma   90.00
#
_symmetry.space_group_name_H-M   'P 1'
#
loop_
_entity.id
_entity.type
_entity.pdbx_description
1 polymer ?
#
loop_
_entity_poly.entity_id
_entity_poly.type
_entity_poly.pdbx_seq_one_letter_code
_entity_poly.pdbx_strand_id
1 'polypeptide(L)'
;MTGITEAAGMGVVATLIIIFARKELTWFLFKDALTRTFKASGTILTITFGATVLAGAYSLAGGPKYVAETILAYDLKPMYLIFMMQIMFLIMGAFMDWVGIVLLAMPVFLPIVLALGFDPIWFGILFCVNMQVSFLS
;
A
#
# COMPACT_ATOMS: atom_id res chain seq x y z
N MET A 1 6.23 -4.15 19.74
CA MET A 1 5.58 -4.96 18.68
C MET A 1 4.27 -5.61 19.12
N THR A 2 3.69 -5.28 20.28
CA THR A 2 2.55 -6.03 20.86
C THR A 2 1.18 -5.31 20.74
N GLY A 3 1.14 -3.98 20.65
CA GLY A 3 -0.11 -3.23 20.84
C GLY A 3 -1.24 -3.43 19.81
N ILE A 4 -0.94 -3.57 18.51
CA ILE A 4 -1.98 -3.50 17.47
C ILE A 4 -2.78 -4.81 17.39
N THR A 5 -2.08 -5.95 17.43
CA THR A 5 -2.69 -7.29 17.36
C THR A 5 -3.43 -7.65 18.65
N GLU A 6 -2.91 -7.24 19.81
CA GLU A 6 -3.57 -7.45 21.11
C GLU A 6 -4.82 -6.58 21.26
N ALA A 7 -4.75 -5.30 20.84
CA ALA A 7 -5.91 -4.40 20.84
C ALA A 7 -7.02 -4.91 19.90
N ALA A 8 -6.66 -5.41 18.71
CA ALA A 8 -7.61 -6.03 17.80
C ALA A 8 -8.27 -7.28 18.42
N GLY A 9 -7.49 -8.13 19.10
CA GLY A 9 -8.01 -9.30 19.82
C GLY A 9 -9.00 -8.95 20.91
N MET A 10 -8.69 -7.94 21.74
CA MET A 10 -9.60 -7.43 22.77
C MET A 10 -10.91 -6.89 22.19
N GLY A 11 -10.85 -6.21 21.04
CA GLY A 11 -12.05 -5.74 20.32
C GLY A 11 -12.96 -6.89 19.87
N VAL A 12 -12.40 -7.99 19.37
CA VAL A 12 -13.18 -9.18 18.97
C VAL A 12 -13.85 -9.81 20.19
N VAL A 13 -13.13 -9.96 21.29
CA VAL A 13 -13.66 -10.53 22.54
C VAL A 13 -14.80 -9.67 23.10
N ALA A 14 -14.62 -8.35 23.16
CA ALA A 14 -15.67 -7.43 23.61
C ALA A 14 -16.92 -7.51 22.72
N THR A 15 -16.74 -7.57 21.40
CA THR A 15 -17.85 -7.68 20.44
C THR A 15 -18.60 -9.00 20.61
N LEU A 16 -17.90 -10.12 20.81
CA LEU A 16 -18.53 -11.43 21.07
C LEU A 16 -19.35 -11.44 22.36
N ILE A 17 -18.85 -10.82 23.44
CA ILE A 17 -19.57 -10.71 24.72
C ILE A 17 -20.86 -9.90 24.55
N ILE A 18 -20.81 -8.79 23.81
CA ILE A 18 -21.99 -7.94 23.57
C ILE A 18 -23.04 -8.68 22.73
N ILE A 19 -22.63 -9.35 21.65
CA ILE A 19 -23.55 -10.12 20.79
C ILE A 19 -24.17 -11.30 21.56
N PHE A 20 -23.39 -11.95 22.43
CA PHE A 20 -23.88 -13.01 23.31
C PHE A 20 -24.92 -12.48 24.32
N ALA A 21 -24.65 -11.33 24.95
CA ALA A 21 -25.60 -10.67 25.86
C ALA A 21 -26.91 -10.27 25.15
N ARG A 22 -26.84 -9.90 23.86
CA ARG A 22 -28.00 -9.58 23.01
C ARG A 22 -28.74 -10.82 22.49
N LYS A 23 -28.22 -12.03 22.67
CA LYS A 23 -28.75 -13.31 22.11
C LYS A 23 -28.90 -13.32 20.59
N GLU A 24 -28.20 -12.43 19.88
CA GLU A 24 -28.18 -12.35 18.41
C GLU A 24 -27.03 -13.17 17.81
N LEU A 25 -26.34 -13.98 18.62
CA LEU A 25 -25.21 -14.80 18.18
C LEU A 25 -25.72 -15.99 17.34
N THR A 26 -25.88 -15.76 16.04
CA THR A 26 -26.20 -16.81 15.08
C THR A 26 -24.93 -17.32 14.42
N TRP A 27 -24.82 -18.64 14.23
CA TRP A 27 -23.72 -19.26 13.48
C TRP A 27 -23.55 -18.66 12.07
N PHE A 28 -24.67 -18.22 11.48
CA PHE A 28 -24.68 -17.51 10.20
C PHE A 28 -23.93 -16.16 10.27
N LEU A 29 -24.18 -15.33 11.28
CA LEU A 29 -23.54 -14.03 11.44
C LEU A 29 -22.02 -14.17 11.68
N PHE A 30 -21.63 -15.15 12.49
CA PHE A 30 -20.22 -15.45 12.75
C PHE A 30 -19.49 -15.88 11.47
N LYS A 31 -20.09 -16.79 10.68
CA LYS A 31 -19.52 -17.24 9.40
C LYS A 31 -19.49 -16.12 8.35
N ASP A 32 -20.51 -15.26 8.31
CA ASP A 32 -20.53 -14.11 7.40
C ASP A 32 -19.40 -13.12 7.73
N ALA A 33 -19.21 -12.79 9.01
CA ALA A 33 -18.12 -11.94 9.46
C ALA A 33 -16.74 -12.51 9.07
N LEU A 34 -16.49 -13.80 9.34
CA LEU A 34 -15.26 -14.47 8.94
C LEU A 34 -15.07 -14.43 7.42
N THR A 35 -16.12 -14.70 6.64
CA THR A 35 -16.04 -14.70 5.17
C THR A 35 -15.70 -13.32 4.63
N ARG A 36 -16.26 -12.25 5.19
CA ARG A 36 -15.91 -10.86 4.82
C ARG A 36 -14.45 -10.56 5.14
N THR A 37 -13.96 -10.93 6.31
CA THR A 37 -12.54 -10.76 6.70
C THR A 37 -11.60 -11.53 5.79
N PHE A 38 -11.92 -12.79 5.47
CA PHE A 38 -11.13 -13.61 4.55
C PHE A 38 -11.15 -13.05 3.13
N LYS A 39 -12.28 -12.53 2.66
CA LYS A 39 -12.38 -11.94 1.32
C LYS A 39 -11.53 -10.69 1.20
N ALA A 40 -11.59 -9.78 2.18
CA ALA A 40 -10.74 -8.59 2.22
C ALA A 40 -9.25 -8.95 2.26
N SER A 41 -8.87 -9.88 3.14
CA SER A 41 -7.47 -10.34 3.25
C SER A 41 -7.01 -11.05 1.96
N GLY A 42 -7.87 -11.85 1.33
CA GLY A 42 -7.57 -12.54 0.08
C GLY A 42 -7.31 -11.59 -1.08
N THR A 43 -8.09 -10.51 -1.19
CA THR A 43 -7.84 -9.46 -2.20
C THR A 43 -6.46 -8.83 -2.01
N ILE A 44 -6.10 -8.47 -0.78
CA ILE A 44 -4.78 -7.88 -0.47
C ILE A 44 -3.65 -8.85 -0.83
N LEU A 45 -3.77 -10.12 -0.45
CA LEU A 45 -2.77 -11.15 -0.76
C LEU A 45 -2.60 -11.36 -2.26
N THR A 46 -3.70 -11.36 -3.02
CA THR A 46 -3.68 -11.53 -4.48
C THR A 46 -2.97 -10.36 -5.16
N ILE A 47 -3.25 -9.13 -4.73
CA ILE A 47 -2.58 -7.93 -5.25
C ILE A 47 -1.10 -7.94 -4.86
N THR A 48 -0.78 -8.32 -3.61
CA THR A 48 0.61 -8.39 -3.12
C THR A 48 1.44 -9.40 -3.92
N PHE A 49 0.84 -10.53 -4.30
CA PHE A 49 1.48 -11.51 -5.16
C PHE A 49 1.83 -10.91 -6.54
N GLY A 50 0.86 -10.27 -7.21
CA GLY A 50 1.08 -9.62 -8.51
C GLY A 50 2.12 -8.50 -8.44
N ALA A 51 2.07 -7.69 -7.39
CA ALA A 51 3.05 -6.64 -7.10
C ALA A 51 4.47 -7.18 -6.94
N THR A 52 4.63 -8.28 -6.19
CA THR A 52 5.95 -8.90 -5.95
C THR A 52 6.54 -9.45 -7.24
N VAL A 53 5.71 -10.05 -8.10
CA VAL A 53 6.14 -10.52 -9.42
C VAL A 53 6.58 -9.36 -10.32
N LEU A 54 5.82 -8.27 -10.34
CA LEU A 54 6.17 -7.07 -11.11
C LEU A 54 7.46 -6.41 -10.58
N ALA A 55 7.63 -6.34 -9.26
CA ALA A 55 8.85 -5.88 -8.60
C ALA A 55 10.07 -6.67 -9.06
N GLY A 56 9.95 -8.01 -9.03
CA GLY A 56 10.99 -8.92 -9.49
C GLY A 56 11.30 -8.72 -10.97
N ALA A 57 10.27 -8.65 -11.82
CA ALA A 57 10.43 -8.43 -13.25
C ALA A 57 11.12 -7.08 -13.57
N TYR A 58 10.74 -6.00 -12.88
CA TYR A 58 11.35 -4.68 -13.04
C TYR A 58 12.82 -4.66 -12.62
N SER A 59 13.14 -5.31 -11.50
CA SER A 59 14.51 -5.44 -11.03
C SER A 59 15.36 -6.29 -12.00
N LEU A 60 14.80 -7.36 -12.56
CA LEU A 60 15.46 -8.21 -13.55
C LEU A 60 15.68 -7.50 -14.89
N ALA A 61 14.74 -6.64 -15.29
CA ALA A 61 14.84 -5.83 -16.51
C ALA A 61 15.93 -4.72 -16.42
N GLY A 62 16.56 -4.54 -15.25
CA GLY A 62 17.56 -3.48 -15.06
C GLY A 62 16.96 -2.08 -14.94
N GLY A 63 15.66 -1.99 -14.64
CA GLY A 63 14.96 -0.72 -14.45
C GLY A 63 15.68 0.29 -13.53
N PRO A 64 16.20 -0.13 -12.35
CA PRO A 64 16.94 0.77 -11.47
C PRO A 64 18.18 1.38 -12.14
N LYS A 65 18.87 0.60 -12.98
CA LYS A 65 20.09 1.02 -13.68
C LYS A 65 19.76 1.95 -14.86
N TYR A 66 18.70 1.63 -15.61
CA TYR A 66 18.19 2.46 -16.69
C TYR A 66 17.77 3.85 -16.20
N VAL A 67 17.09 3.93 -15.06
CA VAL A 67 16.65 5.20 -14.49
C VAL A 67 17.85 6.03 -14.02
N ALA A 68 18.81 5.41 -13.32
CA ALA A 68 20.05 6.08 -12.92
C ALA A 68 20.82 6.69 -14.12
N GLU A 69 20.96 5.94 -15.21
CA GLU A 69 21.62 6.42 -16.43
C GLU A 69 20.82 7.54 -17.13
N THR A 70 19.49 7.45 -17.13
CA THR A 70 18.61 8.47 -17.75
C THR A 70 18.65 9.79 -16.97
N ILE A 71 18.72 9.75 -15.65
CA ILE A 71 18.84 10.94 -14.80
C ILE A 71 20.20 11.62 -15.03
N LEU A 72 21.28 10.84 -15.10
CA LEU A 72 22.61 11.35 -15.41
C LEU A 72 22.69 11.95 -16.82
N ALA A 73 21.95 11.39 -17.78
CA ALA A 73 21.94 11.87 -19.17
C ALA A 73 21.17 13.18 -19.38
N TYR A 74 20.14 13.46 -18.57
CA TYR A 74 19.25 14.61 -18.78
C TYR A 74 19.50 15.82 -17.84
N ASP A 75 20.44 15.74 -16.89
CA ASP A 75 20.69 16.77 -15.85
C ASP A 75 19.40 17.26 -15.16
N LEU A 76 18.40 16.37 -15.09
CA LEU A 76 17.10 16.72 -14.54
C LEU A 76 17.23 16.84 -13.02
N LYS A 77 16.80 17.99 -12.48
CA LYS A 77 16.75 18.20 -11.03
C LYS A 77 15.94 17.05 -10.39
N PRO A 78 16.54 16.25 -9.50
CA PRO A 78 15.89 15.10 -8.85
C PRO A 78 14.51 15.44 -8.22
N MET A 79 14.35 16.68 -7.76
CA MET A 79 13.11 17.22 -7.20
C MET A 79 11.94 17.28 -8.19
N TYR A 80 12.20 17.54 -9.48
CA TYR A 80 11.17 17.61 -10.51
C TYR A 80 10.55 16.24 -10.76
N LEU A 81 11.37 15.19 -10.77
CA LEU A 81 10.94 13.81 -10.97
C LEU A 81 10.00 13.36 -9.83
N ILE A 82 10.35 13.67 -8.58
CA ILE A 82 9.48 13.42 -7.41
C ILE A 82 8.15 14.18 -7.53
N PHE A 83 8.19 15.44 -7.96
CA PHE A 83 6.95 16.22 -8.13
C PHE A 83 6.02 15.59 -9.17
N MET A 84 6.58 15.10 -10.28
CA MET A 84 5.82 14.39 -11.30
C MET A 84 5.22 13.08 -10.78
N MET A 85 5.98 12.32 -9.97
CA MET A 85 5.49 11.10 -9.33
C MET A 85 4.30 11.40 -8.40
N GLN A 86 4.37 12.48 -7.62
CA GLN A 86 3.27 12.85 -6.71
C GLN A 86 1.99 13.27 -7.45
N ILE A 87 2.11 13.91 -8.61
CA ILE A 87 0.95 14.23 -9.44
C ILE A 87 0.36 12.95 -10.04
N MET A 88 1.21 12.03 -10.51
CA MET A 88 0.76 10.73 -11.02
C MET A 88 0.01 9.94 -9.94
N PHE A 89 0.53 9.89 -8.70
CA PHE A 89 -0.15 9.23 -7.59
C PHE A 89 -1.50 9.84 -7.24
N LEU A 90 -1.63 11.15 -7.33
CA LEU A 90 -2.88 11.85 -7.08
C LEU A 90 -3.93 11.49 -8.16
N ILE A 91 -3.51 11.42 -9.42
CA ILE A 91 -4.39 10.96 -10.52
C ILE A 91 -4.79 9.50 -10.32
N MET A 92 -3.84 8.61 -10.00
CA MET A 92 -4.13 7.19 -9.77
C MET A 92 -5.04 6.98 -8.55
N GLY A 93 -4.86 7.79 -7.50
CA GLY A 93 -5.67 7.77 -6.28
C GLY A 93 -7.14 8.08 -6.50
N ALA A 94 -7.48 8.86 -7.54
CA ALA A 94 -8.87 9.10 -7.91
C ALA A 94 -9.58 7.83 -8.47
N PHE A 95 -8.83 6.86 -8.99
CA PHE A 95 -9.38 5.66 -9.64
C PHE A 95 -9.18 4.36 -8.83
N MET A 96 -8.14 4.30 -7.99
CA MET A 96 -7.73 3.08 -7.29
C MET A 96 -7.59 3.31 -5.78
N ASP A 97 -7.87 2.25 -5.00
CA ASP A 97 -7.62 2.24 -3.56
C ASP A 97 -6.11 2.32 -3.24
N TRP A 98 -5.77 2.94 -2.11
CA TRP A 98 -4.38 3.16 -1.71
C TRP A 98 -3.58 1.87 -1.56
N VAL A 99 -4.23 0.76 -1.14
CA VAL A 99 -3.57 -0.54 -1.01
C VAL A 99 -3.11 -1.05 -2.38
N GLY A 100 -3.93 -0.83 -3.42
CA GLY A 100 -3.56 -1.18 -4.79
C GLY A 100 -2.39 -0.35 -5.28
N ILE A 101 -2.45 0.97 -5.04
CA ILE A 101 -1.41 1.90 -5.49
C ILE A 101 -0.08 1.62 -4.79
N VAL A 102 -0.06 1.48 -3.46
CA VAL A 102 1.20 1.27 -2.72
C VAL A 102 1.88 -0.03 -3.16
N LEU A 103 1.11 -1.10 -3.37
CA LEU A 103 1.65 -2.38 -3.80
C LEU A 103 2.19 -2.33 -5.24
N LEU A 104 1.57 -1.57 -6.14
CA LEU A 104 2.06 -1.41 -7.52
C LEU A 104 3.24 -0.44 -7.62
N ALA A 105 3.13 0.69 -6.94
CA ALA A 105 4.04 1.83 -7.05
C ALA A 105 5.34 1.59 -6.28
N MET A 106 5.28 1.15 -5.02
CA MET A 106 6.49 0.98 -4.19
C MET A 106 7.58 0.13 -4.85
N PRO A 107 7.31 -1.07 -5.38
CA PRO A 107 8.39 -1.87 -5.96
C PRO A 107 9.07 -1.24 -7.17
N VAL A 108 8.34 -0.41 -7.93
CA VAL A 108 8.86 0.27 -9.12
C VAL A 108 9.58 1.56 -8.74
N PHE A 109 9.00 2.36 -7.85
CA PHE A 109 9.48 3.70 -7.53
C PHE A 109 10.50 3.74 -6.38
N LEU A 110 10.45 2.81 -5.43
CA LEU A 110 11.44 2.74 -4.35
C LEU A 110 12.89 2.57 -4.85
N PRO A 111 13.21 1.67 -5.81
CA PRO A 111 14.57 1.60 -6.34
C PRO A 111 14.98 2.86 -7.10
N ILE A 112 14.04 3.58 -7.73
CA ILE A 112 14.28 4.84 -8.42
C ILE A 112 14.69 5.93 -7.41
N VAL A 113 13.96 6.05 -6.30
CA VAL A 113 14.23 7.01 -5.22
C VAL A 113 15.59 6.74 -4.57
N LEU A 114 15.93 5.47 -4.35
CA LEU A 114 17.23 5.07 -3.83
C LEU A 114 18.37 5.37 -4.82
N ALA A 115 18.16 5.15 -6.12
CA ALA A 115 19.14 5.49 -7.16
C ALA A 115 19.35 7.01 -7.29
N LEU A 116 18.33 7.81 -7.00
CA LEU A 116 18.40 9.27 -6.92
C LEU A 116 19.10 9.78 -5.65
N GLY A 117 19.43 8.90 -4.69
CA GLY A 117 20.05 9.26 -3.43
C GLY A 117 19.10 9.87 -2.40
N PHE A 118 17.78 9.73 -2.59
CA PHE A 118 16.79 10.20 -1.62
C PHE A 118 16.51 9.15 -0.55
N ASP A 119 16.14 9.65 0.63
CA ASP A 119 15.76 8.80 1.75
C ASP A 119 14.39 8.13 1.50
N PRO A 120 14.30 6.79 1.60
CA PRO A 120 13.06 6.06 1.33
C PRO A 120 11.97 6.33 2.37
N ILE A 121 12.32 6.71 3.61
CA ILE A 121 11.34 7.06 4.64
C ILE A 121 10.70 8.40 4.27
N TRP A 122 11.51 9.37 3.83
CA TRP A 122 10.98 10.66 3.37
C TRP A 122 10.02 10.50 2.19
N PHE A 123 10.37 9.68 1.18
CA PHE A 123 9.48 9.38 0.07
C PHE A 123 8.22 8.63 0.52
N GLY A 124 8.36 7.69 1.46
CA GLY A 124 7.23 6.97 2.05
C GLY A 124 6.25 7.90 2.76
N ILE A 125 6.75 8.90 3.50
CA ILE A 125 5.90 9.92 4.15
C ILE A 125 5.16 10.74 3.09
N LEU A 126 5.84 11.20 2.03
CA LEU A 126 5.20 11.93 0.93
C LEU A 126 4.11 11.11 0.25
N PHE A 127 4.37 9.84 -0.01
CA PHE A 127 3.39 8.91 -0.55
C PHE A 127 2.16 8.79 0.38
N CYS A 128 2.37 8.56 1.67
CA CYS A 128 1.29 8.48 2.66
C CYS A 128 0.42 9.75 2.70
N VAL A 129 1.05 10.92 2.67
CA VAL A 129 0.32 12.20 2.64
C VAL A 129 -0.49 12.33 1.35
N ASN A 130 0.09 11.97 0.20
CA ASN A 130 -0.60 12.04 -1.09
C ASN A 130 -1.82 11.10 -1.16
N MET A 131 -1.69 9.88 -0.62
CA MET A 131 -2.82 8.95 -0.52
C MET A 131 -3.93 9.47 0.41
N GLN A 132 -3.58 10.11 1.53
CA GLN A 132 -4.59 10.73 2.41
C GLN A 132 -5.35 11.87 1.72
N VAL A 133 -4.65 12.69 0.93
CA VAL A 133 -5.27 13.77 0.14
C VAL A 133 -6.22 13.19 -0.91
N SER A 134 -5.83 12.08 -1.55
CA SER A 134 -6.70 11.41 -2.53
C SER A 134 -7.96 10.80 -1.91
N PHE A 135 -7.93 10.39 -0.65
CA PHE A 135 -9.11 9.89 0.07
C PHE A 135 -10.11 10.99 0.46
N LEU A 136 -9.66 12.24 0.52
CA LEU A 136 -10.49 13.40 0.84
C LEU A 136 -11.16 14.02 -0.41
N SER A 137 -10.70 13.66 -1.61
CA SER A 137 -11.25 14.10 -2.89
C SER A 137 -12.30 13.15 -3.44
#